data_AF-A0A0Q8WRQ5-F1
#
_entry.id   AF-A0A0Q8WRQ5-F1
#
_cell.length_a   1.000
_cell.length_b   1.000
_cell.length_c   1.000
_cell.angle_alpha   90.00
_cell.angle_beta   90.00
_cell.angle_gamma   90.00
#
_symmetry.space_group_name_H-M   'P 1'
#
loop_
_entity.id
_entity.type
_entity.pdbx_description
1 polymer ?
#
loop_
_entity_poly.entity_id
_entity_poly.type
_entity_poly.pdbx_seq_one_letter_code
_entity_poly.pdbx_strand_id
1 'polypeptide(L)'
;MLRRLLALLVMGVSYATALGTAIAADELTGDTRLACEAILCLSSGSRPGECAPSLSHYFGIQKKKLSDTLNARRDFLSLCPASGDSKEMSDLVRAISQGAGRCDAVSLNSGLGVWRGTTDHGYPIISNKRPGYCNAYSSHEYTAFDDDLPRYVGTPEERGYWVEAKDYDRELAKYEKELAERKEREQNGQGAGFGMVGN
;
A
#
# COMPACT_ATOMS: atom_id res chain seq x y z
N MET A 1 25.81 -20.01 80.10
CA MET A 1 24.64 -20.78 79.63
C MET A 1 23.91 -19.94 78.58
N LEU A 2 24.11 -20.27 77.31
CA LEU A 2 23.11 -20.86 76.40
C LEU A 2 22.08 -19.84 75.88
N ARG A 3 22.17 -19.47 74.58
CA ARG A 3 21.29 -19.92 73.46
C ARG A 3 20.02 -19.03 73.34
N ARG A 4 19.64 -18.43 72.20
CA ARG A 4 19.80 -18.78 70.77
C ARG A 4 19.76 -17.51 69.91
N LEU A 5 20.69 -17.41 68.97
CA LEU A 5 20.59 -16.60 67.77
C LEU A 5 19.54 -17.23 66.84
N LEU A 6 18.52 -16.47 66.45
CA LEU A 6 17.64 -16.80 65.32
C LEU A 6 18.24 -16.14 64.07
N ALA A 7 19.08 -16.89 63.37
CA ALA A 7 19.54 -16.55 62.04
C ALA A 7 18.40 -16.78 61.04
N LEU A 8 17.86 -15.70 60.48
CA LEU A 8 16.97 -15.75 59.33
C LEU A 8 17.81 -16.08 58.08
N LEU A 9 17.68 -17.32 57.61
CA LEU A 9 18.18 -17.77 56.31
C LEU A 9 17.33 -17.14 55.21
N VAL A 10 17.83 -16.04 54.64
CA VAL A 10 17.33 -15.51 53.36
C VAL A 10 17.90 -16.40 52.26
N MET A 11 17.10 -17.32 51.73
CA MET A 11 17.39 -17.98 50.46
C MET A 11 17.27 -16.94 49.35
N GLY A 12 18.41 -16.35 48.98
CA GLY A 12 18.52 -15.52 47.80
C GLY A 12 18.24 -16.37 46.56
N VAL A 13 17.13 -16.08 45.88
CA VAL A 13 16.79 -16.63 44.58
C VAL A 13 17.84 -16.14 43.59
N SER A 14 18.68 -17.05 43.12
CA SER A 14 19.59 -16.79 42.01
C SER A 14 18.76 -16.51 40.76
N TYR A 15 18.65 -15.25 40.37
CA TYR A 15 18.28 -14.89 39.01
C TYR A 15 19.40 -15.40 38.10
N ALA A 16 19.21 -16.60 37.54
CA ALA A 16 19.98 -17.00 36.38
C ALA A 16 19.68 -15.98 35.29
N THR A 17 20.66 -15.12 35.02
CA THR A 17 20.70 -14.26 33.84
C THR A 17 20.40 -15.15 32.63
N ALA A 18 19.24 -14.95 32.02
CA ALA A 18 18.98 -15.47 30.70
C ALA A 18 20.11 -14.92 29.81
N LEU A 19 20.98 -15.82 29.36
CA LEU A 19 21.85 -15.58 28.23
C LEU A 19 20.94 -15.27 27.06
N GLY A 20 20.69 -13.98 26.83
CA GLY A 20 20.20 -13.52 25.56
C GLY A 20 21.20 -14.01 24.53
N THR A 21 20.80 -15.00 23.75
CA THR A 21 21.44 -15.29 22.48
C THR A 21 21.40 -13.99 21.70
N ALA A 22 22.51 -13.25 21.71
CA ALA A 22 22.74 -12.22 20.71
C ALA A 22 22.56 -12.93 19.38
N ILE A 23 21.45 -12.64 18.69
CA ILE A 23 21.35 -12.93 17.26
C ILE A 23 22.59 -12.25 16.70
N ALA A 24 23.52 -13.05 16.18
CA ALA A 24 24.62 -12.54 15.41
C ALA A 24 24.00 -11.59 14.39
N ALA A 25 24.30 -10.30 14.51
CA ALA A 25 24.07 -9.38 13.43
C ALA A 25 25.00 -9.85 12.32
N ASP A 26 24.54 -10.83 11.54
CA ASP A 26 25.12 -11.16 10.26
C ASP A 26 25.11 -9.83 9.51
N GLU A 27 26.30 -9.26 9.31
CA GLU A 27 26.45 -7.92 8.78
C GLU A 27 25.96 -7.97 7.34
N LEU A 28 24.68 -7.65 7.14
CA LEU A 28 24.05 -7.67 5.83
C LEU A 28 24.77 -6.62 4.98
N THR A 29 25.37 -7.04 3.87
CA THR A 29 26.07 -6.16 2.95
C THR A 29 25.43 -6.19 1.56
N GLY A 30 25.71 -5.16 0.75
CA GLY A 30 25.26 -5.07 -0.64
C GLY A 30 23.73 -5.19 -0.81
N ASP A 31 23.33 -5.94 -1.83
CA ASP A 31 21.92 -6.09 -2.24
C ASP A 31 21.09 -6.85 -1.20
N THR A 32 21.70 -7.76 -0.43
CA THR A 32 21.03 -8.47 0.67
C THR A 32 20.53 -7.49 1.72
N ARG A 33 21.35 -6.50 2.10
CA ARG A 33 20.94 -5.42 3.02
C ARG A 33 19.78 -4.62 2.45
N LEU A 34 19.91 -4.17 1.19
CA LEU A 34 18.87 -3.37 0.53
C LEU A 34 17.56 -4.14 0.39
N ALA A 35 17.61 -5.45 0.16
CA ALA A 35 16.44 -6.30 0.07
C ALA A 35 15.69 -6.38 1.42
N CYS A 36 16.39 -6.63 2.51
CA CYS A 36 15.78 -6.67 3.84
C CYS A 36 15.21 -5.30 4.25
N GLU A 37 15.96 -4.22 4.00
CA GLU A 37 15.48 -2.85 4.23
C GLU A 37 14.27 -2.53 3.36
N ALA A 38 14.24 -2.96 2.08
CA ALA A 38 13.10 -2.77 1.20
C ALA A 38 11.85 -3.50 1.72
N ILE A 39 11.97 -4.73 2.23
CA ILE A 39 10.83 -5.44 2.85
C ILE A 39 10.27 -4.60 4.00
N LEU A 40 11.11 -4.15 4.93
CA LEU A 40 10.68 -3.35 6.07
C LEU A 40 10.04 -2.02 5.65
N CYS A 41 10.69 -1.29 4.75
CA CYS A 41 10.22 0.00 4.25
C CYS A 41 8.92 -0.12 3.43
N LEU A 42 8.73 -1.22 2.71
CA LEU A 42 7.50 -1.50 1.97
C LEU A 42 6.42 -2.13 2.84
N SER A 43 6.74 -2.55 4.05
CA SER A 43 5.74 -2.98 5.04
C SER A 43 5.11 -1.81 5.81
N SER A 44 5.69 -0.61 5.72
CA SER A 44 5.20 0.58 6.40
C SER A 44 4.45 1.53 5.46
N GLY A 45 3.38 2.16 5.94
CA GLY A 45 2.73 3.30 5.29
C GLY A 45 3.59 4.58 5.30
N SER A 46 4.54 4.68 6.23
CA SER A 46 5.49 5.80 6.32
C SER A 46 6.82 5.45 5.64
N ARG A 47 7.38 6.41 4.89
CA ARG A 47 8.65 6.27 4.16
C ARG A 47 9.65 7.33 4.60
N PRO A 48 10.40 7.10 5.68
CA PRO A 48 11.47 8.00 6.09
C PRO A 48 12.60 8.04 5.04
N GLY A 49 13.42 9.08 5.08
CA GLY A 49 14.50 9.28 4.10
C GLY A 49 15.52 8.14 4.05
N GLU A 50 15.68 7.41 5.17
CA GLU A 50 16.52 6.21 5.28
C GLU A 50 16.06 5.04 4.38
N CYS A 51 14.78 5.00 3.99
CA CYS A 51 14.27 4.03 3.04
C CYS A 51 14.68 4.32 1.58
N ALA A 52 15.18 5.52 1.28
CA ALA A 52 15.41 5.96 -0.09
C ALA A 52 16.35 5.04 -0.90
N PRO A 53 17.49 4.55 -0.39
CA PRO A 53 18.37 3.67 -1.15
C PRO A 53 17.68 2.35 -1.54
N SER A 54 17.03 1.72 -0.58
CA SER A 54 16.39 0.40 -0.73
C SER A 54 15.14 0.47 -1.62
N LEU A 55 14.33 1.52 -1.46
CA LEU A 55 13.19 1.78 -2.32
C LEU A 55 13.62 2.19 -3.75
N SER A 56 14.68 2.99 -3.88
CA SER A 56 15.22 3.36 -5.20
C SER A 56 15.70 2.12 -5.95
N HIS A 57 16.39 1.19 -5.29
CA HIS A 57 16.77 -0.07 -5.89
C HIS A 57 15.55 -0.89 -6.31
N TYR A 58 14.60 -1.10 -5.39
CA TYR A 58 13.37 -1.87 -5.65
C TYR A 58 12.54 -1.32 -6.83
N PHE A 59 12.27 -0.01 -6.83
CA PHE A 59 11.47 0.63 -7.88
C PHE A 59 12.25 0.84 -9.20
N GLY A 60 13.59 0.85 -9.12
CA GLY A 60 14.49 0.85 -10.27
C GLY A 60 14.53 -0.48 -11.03
N ILE A 61 14.15 -1.59 -10.39
CA ILE A 61 13.96 -2.88 -11.07
C ILE A 61 12.75 -2.78 -11.99
N GLN A 62 13.01 -2.68 -13.29
CA GLN A 62 12.01 -2.63 -14.35
C GLN A 62 12.44 -3.51 -15.53
N LYS A 63 11.49 -4.25 -16.08
CA LYS A 63 11.65 -5.12 -17.26
C LYS A 63 10.62 -4.74 -18.31
N LYS A 64 10.76 -5.29 -19.53
CA LYS A 64 9.84 -5.01 -20.64
C LYS A 64 8.39 -5.40 -20.35
N LYS A 65 8.19 -6.50 -19.61
CA LYS A 65 6.86 -6.99 -19.21
C LYS A 65 6.64 -6.75 -17.72
N LEU A 66 5.38 -6.47 -17.36
CA LEU A 66 5.00 -6.34 -15.96
C LEU A 66 5.29 -7.62 -15.19
N SER A 67 4.92 -8.80 -15.72
CA SER A 67 5.22 -10.10 -15.10
C SER A 67 6.69 -10.25 -14.74
N ASP A 68 7.57 -9.89 -15.67
CA ASP A 68 9.02 -10.03 -15.51
C ASP A 68 9.55 -9.02 -14.47
N THR A 69 8.94 -7.84 -14.41
CA THR A 69 9.24 -6.83 -13.39
C THR A 69 8.84 -7.31 -11.99
N LEU A 70 7.63 -7.87 -11.84
CA LEU A 70 7.15 -8.39 -10.56
C LEU A 70 8.00 -9.58 -10.10
N ASN A 71 8.37 -10.48 -11.02
CA ASN A 71 9.27 -11.59 -10.72
C ASN A 71 10.65 -11.09 -10.30
N ALA A 72 11.26 -10.17 -11.05
CA ALA A 72 12.58 -9.63 -10.70
C ALA A 72 12.58 -8.87 -9.36
N ARG A 73 11.49 -8.14 -9.05
CA ARG A 73 11.30 -7.50 -7.75
C ARG A 73 11.20 -8.53 -6.63
N ARG A 74 10.43 -9.60 -6.84
CA ARG A 74 10.34 -10.71 -5.89
C ARG A 74 11.70 -11.37 -5.67
N ASP A 75 12.43 -11.65 -6.74
CA ASP A 75 13.75 -12.29 -6.67
C ASP A 75 14.76 -11.41 -5.92
N PHE A 76 14.70 -10.08 -6.09
CA PHE A 76 15.47 -9.13 -5.29
C PHE A 76 15.09 -9.19 -3.81
N LEU A 77 13.80 -9.14 -3.46
CA LEU A 77 13.36 -9.26 -2.06
C LEU A 77 13.76 -10.61 -1.45
N SER A 78 13.81 -11.67 -2.25
CA SER A 78 14.27 -13.00 -1.84
C SER A 78 15.77 -13.09 -1.51
N LEU A 79 16.55 -12.04 -1.79
CA LEU A 79 17.94 -11.95 -1.30
C LEU A 79 17.99 -11.76 0.22
N CYS A 80 16.92 -11.27 0.84
CA CYS A 80 16.84 -11.17 2.29
C CYS A 80 16.64 -12.56 2.91
N PRO A 81 17.48 -13.03 3.84
CA PRO A 81 17.30 -14.33 4.48
C PRO A 81 15.90 -14.50 5.11
N ALA A 82 15.41 -13.44 5.76
CA ALA A 82 14.10 -13.43 6.40
C ALA A 82 12.91 -13.62 5.44
N SER A 83 13.11 -13.43 4.13
CA SER A 83 12.06 -13.61 3.12
C SER A 83 11.52 -15.05 3.06
N GLY A 84 12.33 -16.02 3.45
CA GLY A 84 12.03 -17.46 3.38
C GLY A 84 11.83 -18.14 4.73
N ASP A 85 11.93 -17.40 5.84
CA ASP A 85 11.89 -17.96 7.20
C ASP A 85 10.54 -18.62 7.55
N SER A 86 9.46 -18.13 6.94
CA SER A 86 8.13 -18.69 7.09
C SER A 86 7.30 -18.53 5.82
N LYS A 87 6.15 -19.23 5.79
CA LYS A 87 5.17 -19.09 4.71
C LYS A 87 4.61 -17.66 4.66
N GLU A 88 4.38 -17.07 5.81
CA GLU A 88 3.86 -15.71 5.98
C GLU A 88 4.84 -14.67 5.43
N MET A 89 6.15 -14.84 5.67
CA MET A 89 7.17 -13.96 5.09
C MET A 89 7.29 -14.13 3.58
N SER A 90 7.21 -15.36 3.08
CA SER A 90 7.20 -15.64 1.64
C SER A 90 5.96 -15.05 0.94
N ASP A 91 4.81 -15.09 1.61
CA ASP A 91 3.57 -14.50 1.13
C ASP A 91 3.61 -12.97 1.19
N LEU A 92 4.22 -12.37 2.22
CA LEU A 92 4.50 -10.93 2.29
C LEU A 92 5.34 -10.49 1.09
N VAL A 93 6.45 -11.17 0.82
CA VAL A 93 7.35 -10.85 -0.29
C VAL A 93 6.62 -10.92 -1.63
N ARG A 94 5.75 -11.92 -1.80
CA ARG A 94 4.88 -12.00 -2.98
C ARG A 94 3.90 -10.81 -3.03
N ALA A 95 3.25 -10.47 -1.92
CA ALA A 95 2.29 -9.38 -1.84
C ALA A 95 2.94 -8.02 -2.13
N ILE A 96 4.11 -7.74 -1.53
CA ILE A 96 4.93 -6.56 -1.82
C ILE A 96 5.28 -6.52 -3.31
N SER A 97 5.80 -7.61 -3.87
CA SER A 97 6.21 -7.67 -5.28
C SER A 97 5.06 -7.31 -6.23
N GLN A 98 3.83 -7.68 -5.88
CA GLN A 98 2.62 -7.44 -6.67
C GLN A 98 1.97 -6.09 -6.38
N GLY A 99 2.03 -5.57 -5.16
CA GLY A 99 1.28 -4.39 -4.73
C GLY A 99 2.08 -3.09 -4.65
N ALA A 100 3.36 -3.16 -4.27
CA ALA A 100 4.15 -1.95 -4.02
C ALA A 100 4.30 -1.09 -5.28
N GLY A 101 3.90 0.18 -5.17
CA GLY A 101 3.88 1.16 -6.27
C GLY A 101 2.79 0.91 -7.32
N ARG A 102 1.77 0.11 -6.99
CA ARG A 102 0.62 -0.18 -7.86
C ARG A 102 -0.73 0.06 -7.18
N CYS A 103 -0.71 0.42 -5.90
CA CYS A 103 -1.88 0.55 -5.05
C CYS A 103 -2.08 1.97 -4.51
N ASP A 104 -1.33 2.95 -5.04
CA ASP A 104 -1.56 4.38 -4.85
C ASP A 104 -2.62 4.91 -5.84
N ALA A 105 -3.17 6.09 -5.56
CA ALA A 105 -4.27 6.66 -6.33
C ALA A 105 -3.91 6.86 -7.81
N VAL A 106 -2.67 7.29 -8.10
CA VAL A 106 -2.19 7.52 -9.48
C VAL A 106 -2.16 6.21 -10.27
N SER A 107 -1.58 5.17 -9.68
CA SER A 107 -1.53 3.82 -10.24
C SER A 107 -2.92 3.21 -10.45
N LEU A 108 -3.84 3.40 -9.50
CA LEU A 108 -5.21 2.88 -9.61
C LEU A 108 -6.01 3.60 -10.70
N ASN A 109 -5.91 4.93 -10.79
CA ASN A 109 -6.63 5.72 -11.80
C ASN A 109 -6.17 5.41 -13.22
N SER A 110 -4.88 5.12 -13.41
CA SER A 110 -4.33 4.72 -14.70
C SER A 110 -4.59 3.25 -15.03
N GLY A 111 -4.47 2.35 -14.03
CA GLY A 111 -4.55 0.90 -14.23
C GLY A 111 -5.96 0.32 -14.26
N LEU A 112 -6.97 1.05 -13.77
CA LEU A 112 -8.36 0.58 -13.70
C LEU A 112 -9.32 1.31 -14.64
N GLY A 113 -8.80 2.20 -15.48
CA GLY A 113 -9.57 2.91 -16.49
C GLY A 113 -9.89 2.00 -17.68
N VAL A 114 -11.15 1.95 -18.08
CA VAL A 114 -11.58 1.43 -19.39
C VAL A 114 -12.13 2.58 -20.21
N TRP A 115 -11.64 2.74 -21.44
CA TRP A 115 -12.12 3.80 -22.33
C TRP A 115 -13.56 3.52 -22.76
N ARG A 116 -14.46 4.49 -22.55
CA ARG A 116 -15.83 4.44 -23.04
C ARG A 116 -16.08 5.61 -23.99
N GLY A 117 -16.69 5.32 -25.14
CA GLY A 117 -17.00 6.32 -26.17
C GLY A 117 -16.09 6.19 -27.39
N THR A 118 -16.15 7.19 -28.26
CA THR A 118 -15.30 7.27 -29.47
C THR A 118 -13.94 7.90 -29.14
N THR A 119 -13.04 7.99 -30.13
CA THR A 119 -11.75 8.67 -29.97
C THR A 119 -11.91 10.13 -29.55
N ASP A 120 -12.93 10.83 -30.06
CA ASP A 120 -13.08 12.29 -29.90
C ASP A 120 -13.95 12.69 -28.69
N HIS A 121 -14.79 11.76 -28.19
CA HIS A 121 -15.73 12.04 -27.09
C HIS A 121 -15.69 10.97 -26.00
N GLY A 122 -14.63 10.16 -25.98
CA GLY A 122 -14.46 9.14 -24.97
C GLY A 122 -13.94 9.70 -23.65
N TYR A 123 -14.19 8.94 -22.59
CA TYR A 123 -13.64 9.19 -21.26
C TYR A 123 -13.31 7.85 -20.60
N PRO A 124 -12.29 7.82 -19.72
CA PRO A 124 -12.02 6.62 -18.93
C PRO A 124 -13.10 6.47 -17.86
N ILE A 125 -13.68 5.27 -17.76
CA ILE A 125 -14.43 4.85 -16.59
C ILE A 125 -13.49 4.05 -15.70
N ILE A 126 -13.25 4.57 -14.51
CA ILE A 126 -12.34 3.96 -13.54
C ILE A 126 -13.16 3.02 -12.66
N SER A 127 -12.71 1.77 -12.51
CA SER A 127 -13.36 0.86 -11.57
C SER A 127 -13.19 1.35 -10.14
N ASN A 128 -14.29 1.36 -9.37
CA ASN A 128 -14.27 1.60 -7.93
C ASN A 128 -13.92 0.35 -7.10
N LYS A 129 -13.65 -0.79 -7.76
CA LYS A 129 -13.26 -2.03 -7.11
C LYS A 129 -11.75 -2.10 -6.96
N ARG A 130 -11.28 -2.07 -5.72
CA ARG A 130 -9.87 -2.26 -5.40
C ARG A 130 -9.40 -3.65 -5.87
N PRO A 131 -8.26 -3.77 -6.57
CA PRO A 131 -7.78 -5.06 -7.05
C PRO A 131 -7.37 -5.99 -5.91
N GLY A 132 -7.55 -7.30 -6.09
CA GLY A 132 -7.20 -8.31 -5.08
C GLY A 132 -5.73 -8.26 -4.63
N TYR A 133 -4.80 -7.96 -5.54
CA TYR A 133 -3.37 -7.82 -5.18
C TYR A 133 -3.11 -6.63 -4.25
N CYS A 134 -3.90 -5.56 -4.34
CA CYS A 134 -3.79 -4.43 -3.42
C CYS A 134 -4.32 -4.80 -2.05
N ASN A 135 -5.45 -5.52 -1.98
CA ASN A 135 -5.96 -6.02 -0.69
C ASN A 135 -4.96 -6.97 -0.05
N ALA A 136 -4.44 -7.94 -0.80
CA ALA A 136 -3.47 -8.92 -0.29
C ALA A 136 -2.20 -8.26 0.30
N TYR A 137 -1.79 -7.13 -0.27
CA TYR A 137 -0.66 -6.35 0.24
C TYR A 137 -1.05 -5.46 1.41
N SER A 138 -2.16 -4.74 1.30
CA SER A 138 -2.57 -3.76 2.30
C SER A 138 -3.09 -4.37 3.61
N SER A 139 -3.66 -5.58 3.53
CA SER A 139 -4.20 -6.31 4.69
C SER A 139 -3.30 -7.47 5.12
N HIS A 140 -2.03 -7.46 4.72
CA HIS A 140 -1.09 -8.49 5.16
C HIS A 140 -0.76 -8.28 6.64
N GLU A 141 -0.56 -9.35 7.41
CA GLU A 141 -0.31 -9.27 8.86
C GLU A 141 0.96 -8.45 9.22
N TYR A 142 1.92 -8.42 8.30
CA TYR A 142 3.18 -7.69 8.43
C TYR A 142 3.19 -6.34 7.71
N THR A 143 2.03 -5.77 7.41
CA THR A 143 1.92 -4.43 6.83
C THR A 143 1.11 -3.49 7.70
N ALA A 144 1.58 -2.24 7.80
CA ALA A 144 0.97 -1.19 8.60
C ALA A 144 0.56 -0.03 7.68
N PHE A 145 -0.54 -0.24 6.95
CA PHE A 145 -1.10 0.75 6.03
C PHE A 145 -2.34 1.48 6.58
N ASP A 146 -2.84 1.10 7.75
CA ASP A 146 -3.98 1.69 8.47
C ASP A 146 -5.04 2.33 7.54
N ASP A 147 -5.47 3.56 7.85
CA ASP A 147 -6.42 4.32 7.06
C ASP A 147 -5.77 5.07 5.88
N ASP A 148 -4.49 4.85 5.57
CA ASP A 148 -3.73 5.58 4.54
C ASP A 148 -3.98 5.08 3.10
N LEU A 149 -4.81 4.05 2.93
CA LEU A 149 -5.08 3.47 1.61
C LEU A 149 -5.96 4.39 0.74
N PRO A 150 -5.71 4.47 -0.59
CA PRO A 150 -6.54 5.27 -1.46
C PRO A 150 -8.02 4.92 -1.40
N ARG A 151 -8.86 5.94 -1.40
CA ARG A 151 -10.31 5.85 -1.33
C ARG A 151 -10.93 6.30 -2.65
N TYR A 152 -12.06 5.72 -3.02
CA TYR A 152 -12.75 6.10 -4.25
C TYR A 152 -13.76 7.23 -3.98
N VAL A 153 -13.72 8.28 -4.79
CA VAL A 153 -14.65 9.41 -4.76
C VAL A 153 -15.69 9.23 -5.88
N GLY A 154 -16.97 9.40 -5.54
CA GLY A 154 -18.07 9.33 -6.50
C GLY A 154 -18.42 7.93 -6.97
N THR A 155 -18.97 7.82 -8.19
CA THR A 155 -19.29 6.54 -8.83
C THR A 155 -18.61 6.44 -10.21
N PRO A 156 -18.33 5.23 -10.72
CA PRO A 156 -17.76 5.05 -12.05
C PRO A 156 -18.57 5.75 -13.16
N GLU A 157 -19.89 5.71 -13.08
CA GLU A 157 -20.81 6.31 -14.07
C GLU A 157 -20.71 7.83 -14.10
N GLU A 158 -20.39 8.44 -12.95
CA GLU A 158 -20.31 9.88 -12.74
C GLU A 158 -18.86 10.38 -12.76
N ARG A 159 -17.97 9.63 -13.41
CA ARG A 159 -16.54 9.95 -13.56
C ARG A 159 -15.79 10.07 -12.22
N GLY A 160 -16.12 9.19 -11.28
CA GLY A 160 -15.38 9.04 -10.03
C GLY A 160 -13.93 8.58 -10.25
N TYR A 161 -13.11 8.70 -9.20
CA TYR A 161 -11.69 8.40 -9.24
C TYR A 161 -11.13 8.06 -7.85
N TRP A 162 -9.98 7.39 -7.81
CA TRP A 162 -9.22 7.10 -6.60
C TRP A 162 -8.45 8.33 -6.14
N VAL A 163 -8.40 8.55 -4.83
CA VAL A 163 -7.64 9.63 -4.17
C VAL A 163 -6.90 9.08 -2.97
N GLU A 164 -5.77 9.68 -2.63
CA GLU A 164 -5.05 9.33 -1.40
C GLU A 164 -5.94 9.62 -0.18
N ALA A 165 -5.85 8.79 0.86
CA ALA A 165 -6.72 8.90 2.03
C ALA A 165 -6.70 10.30 2.67
N LYS A 166 -5.50 10.86 2.83
CA LYS A 166 -5.26 12.22 3.37
C LYS A 166 -5.94 13.34 2.58
N ASP A 167 -6.24 13.10 1.30
CA ASP A 167 -6.79 14.08 0.37
C ASP A 167 -8.31 13.88 0.17
N TYR A 168 -8.90 12.83 0.78
CA TYR A 168 -10.26 12.39 0.47
C TYR A 168 -11.31 13.47 0.65
N ASP A 169 -11.37 14.12 1.81
CA ASP A 169 -12.43 15.11 2.11
C ASP A 169 -12.36 16.33 1.17
N ARG A 170 -11.14 16.75 0.82
CA ARG A 170 -10.93 17.86 -0.13
C ARG A 170 -11.40 17.49 -1.53
N GLU A 171 -11.00 16.32 -2.02
CA GLU A 171 -11.36 15.88 -3.37
C GLU A 171 -12.85 15.51 -3.47
N LEU A 172 -13.48 15.02 -2.39
CA LEU A 172 -14.91 14.77 -2.32
C LEU A 172 -15.71 16.07 -2.50
N ALA A 173 -15.38 17.13 -1.75
CA ALA A 173 -16.05 18.42 -1.87
C ALA A 173 -15.91 19.02 -3.29
N LYS A 174 -14.72 18.88 -3.89
CA LYS A 174 -14.47 19.29 -5.28
C LYS A 174 -15.34 18.50 -6.25
N TYR A 175 -15.37 17.17 -6.11
CA TYR A 175 -16.16 16.29 -6.96
C TYR A 175 -17.67 16.61 -6.89
N GLU A 176 -18.22 16.81 -5.69
CA GLU A 176 -19.64 17.12 -5.50
C GLU A 176 -20.04 18.42 -6.18
N LYS A 177 -19.19 19.46 -6.06
CA LYS A 177 -19.38 20.73 -6.76
C LYS A 177 -19.39 20.55 -8.27
N GLU A 178 -18.38 19.88 -8.82
CA GLU A 178 -18.27 19.62 -10.26
C GLU A 178 -19.44 18.78 -10.78
N LEU A 179 -19.91 17.80 -10.00
CA LEU A 179 -21.07 16.99 -10.34
C LEU A 179 -22.35 17.82 -10.41
N ALA A 180 -22.57 18.71 -9.44
CA ALA A 180 -23.72 19.61 -9.42
C ALA A 180 -23.74 20.53 -10.66
N GLU A 181 -22.60 21.14 -10.98
CA GLU A 181 -22.46 21.99 -12.17
C GLU A 181 -22.69 21.24 -13.50
N ARG A 182 -22.28 19.97 -13.60
CA ARG A 182 -22.55 19.16 -14.80
C ARG A 182 -24.04 18.85 -14.93
N LYS A 183 -24.69 18.42 -13.84
CA LYS A 183 -26.13 18.10 -13.83
C LYS A 183 -26.97 19.31 -14.16
N GLU A 184 -26.61 20.50 -13.66
CA GLU A 184 -27.28 21.74 -14.02
C GLU A 184 -27.14 22.06 -15.51
N ARG A 185 -25.94 21.92 -16.09
CA ARG A 185 -25.72 22.12 -17.54
C ARG A 185 -26.52 21.14 -18.38
N GLU A 186 -26.60 19.88 -17.98
CA GLU A 186 -27.39 18.85 -18.68
C GLU A 186 -28.89 19.16 -18.62
N GLN A 187 -29.42 19.57 -17.47
CA GLN A 187 -30.81 19.98 -17.32
C GLN A 187 -31.14 21.22 -18.17
N ASN A 188 -30.27 22.24 -18.12
CA ASN A 188 -30.44 23.47 -18.90
C ASN A 188 -30.31 23.21 -20.42
N GLY A 189 -29.44 22.28 -20.83
CA GLY A 189 -29.28 21.87 -22.23
C GLY A 189 -30.45 21.04 -22.76
N GLN A 190 -31.08 20.22 -21.93
CA GLN A 190 -32.28 19.45 -22.28
C GLN A 190 -33.55 20.33 -22.35
N GLY A 191 -33.62 21.43 -21.60
CA GLY A 191 -34.72 22.39 -21.62
C GLY A 191 -34.87 23.18 -22.93
N ALA A 192 -33.82 23.25 -23.76
CA ALA A 192 -33.83 24.00 -25.03
C ALA A 192 -34.45 23.22 -26.23
N GLY A 193 -34.83 21.95 -26.05
CA GLY A 193 -35.28 21.07 -27.15
C GLY A 193 -36.80 20.82 -27.25
N PHE A 194 -37.61 21.25 -26.27
CA PHE A 194 -39.05 20.98 -26.23
C PHE A 194 -39.89 22.25 -26.37
N GLY A 195 -39.78 22.90 -27.51
CA GLY A 195 -40.64 24.04 -27.80
C GLY A 195 -40.29 24.67 -29.14
N MET A 196 -40.60 23.99 -30.24
CA MET A 196 -40.92 24.58 -31.55
C MET A 196 -41.35 23.48 -32.53
N VAL A 197 -42.58 22.97 -32.40
CA VAL A 197 -43.37 22.54 -33.59
C VAL A 197 -44.82 22.92 -33.32
N GLY A 198 -45.11 24.19 -33.53
CA GLY A 198 -46.47 24.72 -33.61
C GLY A 198 -46.59 25.51 -34.90
N ASN A 199 -47.11 24.87 -35.94
CA ASN A 199 -47.99 25.42 -36.98
C ASN A 199 -48.43 24.30 -37.91
#